data_AF-Q80UG1-F1
#
_entry.id   AF-Q80UG1-F1
#
_cell.length_a   1.000
_cell.length_b   1.000
_cell.length_c   1.000
_cell.angle_alpha   90.00
_cell.angle_beta   90.00
_cell.angle_gamma   90.00
#
_symmetry.space_group_name_H-M   'P 1'
#
loop_
_entity.id
_entity.type
_entity.pdbx_description
1 polymer ?
#
loop_
_entity_poly.entity_id
_entity_poly.type
_entity_poly.pdbx_seq_one_letter_code
_entity_poly.pdbx_strand_id
1 'polypeptide(L)'
;METVRSAPPGDGAAEALLKELERQVQDVVRASSWWERHGVDCAILALSLLALPAGFLCLRAHNILAFATGITILGVCHYTLTVKGSHLATHSALTESKRWSKILMIFFLEVCTAFSAEFAKFNHVNLHHVYTNVVGLGDSSTWKVPLLNRYVYMFLGPLLVPIITPLVALEHLRKEEPRTALRTLGFICLGLYSQYWLFMNVSGFKNPSSALACMLLTRSLLAHPYLHVNIFQHIGLPMFSPDKKPRRIHMMTLGVLNLPRQLVLDWAFGHSLISCHVEHHLFPWLSDHMCLKVKPLVSKFLHEKQLPYNEDSYLARFQLFLSRYEEFMVHVPPITELVGVQ
;
A
#
# COMPACT_ATOMS: atom_id res chain seq x y z
N MET A 1 21.17 27.47 -30.91
CA MET A 1 20.95 26.01 -30.89
C MET A 1 21.55 25.52 -29.58
N GLU A 2 20.75 25.35 -28.53
CA GLU A 2 21.23 24.68 -27.33
C GLU A 2 21.58 23.25 -27.74
N THR A 3 22.86 22.91 -27.59
CA THR A 3 23.36 21.56 -27.81
C THR A 3 22.63 20.65 -26.83
N VAL A 4 21.80 19.75 -27.38
CA VAL A 4 21.23 18.63 -26.64
C VAL A 4 22.40 17.92 -26.00
N ARG A 5 22.58 18.12 -24.68
CA ARG A 5 23.61 17.45 -23.91
C ARG A 5 23.38 15.95 -24.13
N SER A 6 24.28 15.32 -24.87
CA SER A 6 24.30 13.88 -25.04
C SER A 6 24.29 13.26 -23.65
N ALA A 7 23.29 12.41 -23.41
CA ALA A 7 23.14 11.69 -22.15
C ALA A 7 24.47 11.00 -21.78
N PRO A 8 24.90 11.01 -20.50
CA PRO A 8 26.17 10.41 -20.12
C PRO A 8 26.23 8.93 -20.55
N PRO A 9 27.41 8.35 -20.80
CA PRO A 9 27.57 7.05 -21.49
C PRO A 9 26.75 5.87 -20.92
N GLY A 10 26.40 5.89 -19.63
CA GLY A 10 25.55 4.86 -18.99
C GLY A 10 24.05 5.07 -19.09
N ASP A 11 23.61 6.23 -19.56
CA ASP A 11 22.21 6.65 -19.54
C ASP A 11 21.38 5.97 -20.63
N GLY A 12 21.89 6.00 -21.87
CA GLY A 12 21.25 5.32 -23.00
C GLY A 12 21.13 3.81 -22.80
N ALA A 13 22.09 3.18 -22.10
CA ALA A 13 22.04 1.76 -21.78
C ALA A 13 20.92 1.43 -20.79
N ALA A 14 20.78 2.22 -19.72
CA ALA A 14 19.72 2.03 -18.73
C ALA A 14 18.32 2.21 -19.33
N GLU A 15 18.14 3.24 -20.18
CA GLU A 15 16.87 3.47 -20.88
C GLU A 15 16.56 2.36 -21.89
N ALA A 16 17.56 1.83 -22.59
CA ALA A 16 17.39 0.70 -23.51
C ALA A 16 16.97 -0.58 -22.76
N LEU A 17 17.57 -0.85 -21.59
CA LEU A 17 17.18 -2.00 -20.75
C LEU A 17 15.74 -1.88 -20.26
N LEU A 18 15.31 -0.70 -19.82
CA LEU A 18 13.94 -0.48 -19.37
C LEU A 18 12.93 -0.66 -20.50
N LYS A 19 13.20 -0.09 -21.68
CA LYS A 19 12.34 -0.22 -22.86
C LYS A 19 12.21 -1.67 -23.33
N GLU A 20 13.29 -2.44 -23.28
CA GLU A 20 13.26 -3.85 -23.64
C GLU A 20 12.41 -4.66 -22.66
N LEU A 21 12.55 -4.41 -21.34
CA LEU A 21 11.70 -5.06 -20.34
C LEU A 21 10.23 -4.65 -20.48
N GLU A 22 9.96 -3.35 -20.68
CA GLU A 22 8.62 -2.81 -20.94
C GLU A 22 7.96 -3.50 -22.13
N ARG A 23 8.69 -3.70 -23.22
CA ARG A 23 8.18 -4.40 -24.42
C ARG A 23 7.76 -5.83 -24.08
N GLN A 24 8.61 -6.59 -23.39
CA GLN A 24 8.31 -7.99 -23.03
C GLN A 24 7.11 -8.09 -22.07
N VAL A 25 7.01 -7.18 -21.09
CA VAL A 25 5.86 -7.10 -20.18
C VAL A 25 4.59 -6.71 -20.93
N GLN A 26 4.67 -5.77 -21.87
CA GLN A 26 3.53 -5.35 -22.68
C GLN A 26 3.01 -6.48 -23.57
N ASP A 27 3.90 -7.33 -24.10
CA ASP A 27 3.51 -8.51 -24.88
C ASP A 27 2.69 -9.49 -24.02
N VAL A 28 3.11 -9.73 -22.76
CA VAL A 28 2.33 -10.55 -21.81
C VAL A 28 0.98 -9.91 -21.49
N VAL A 29 0.94 -8.60 -21.29
CA VAL A 29 -0.31 -7.88 -20.97
C VAL A 29 -1.28 -7.94 -22.14
N ARG A 30 -0.82 -7.73 -23.37
CA ARG A 30 -1.66 -7.81 -24.58
C ARG A 30 -2.21 -9.22 -24.81
N ALA A 31 -1.44 -10.25 -24.44
CA ALA A 31 -1.88 -11.64 -24.52
C ALA A 31 -2.83 -12.05 -23.36
N SER A 32 -3.01 -11.19 -22.35
CA SER A 32 -3.82 -11.49 -21.17
C SER A 32 -5.27 -11.07 -21.33
N SER A 33 -6.18 -11.91 -20.86
CA SER A 33 -7.62 -11.64 -20.84
C SER A 33 -7.97 -10.51 -19.87
N TRP A 34 -9.15 -9.90 -20.05
CA TRP A 34 -9.67 -8.92 -19.09
C TRP A 34 -9.77 -9.50 -17.67
N TRP A 35 -10.12 -10.80 -17.57
CA TRP A 35 -10.22 -11.49 -16.28
C TRP A 35 -8.88 -11.50 -15.54
N GLU A 36 -7.78 -11.79 -16.24
CA GLU A 36 -6.44 -11.75 -15.65
C GLU A 36 -6.01 -10.30 -15.34
N ARG A 37 -6.31 -9.36 -16.23
CA ARG A 37 -5.88 -7.95 -16.06
C ARG A 37 -6.60 -7.23 -14.92
N HIS A 38 -7.86 -7.58 -14.64
CA HIS A 38 -8.71 -6.86 -13.68
C HIS A 38 -9.65 -7.77 -12.88
N GLY A 39 -10.23 -8.78 -13.54
CA GLY A 39 -11.32 -9.59 -12.98
C GLY A 39 -10.97 -10.34 -11.69
N VAL A 40 -9.78 -10.95 -11.60
CA VAL A 40 -9.32 -11.67 -10.40
C VAL A 40 -9.31 -10.76 -9.17
N ASP A 41 -8.72 -9.57 -9.31
CA ASP A 41 -8.60 -8.61 -8.21
C ASP A 41 -9.96 -8.01 -7.82
N CYS A 42 -10.79 -7.69 -8.81
CA CYS A 42 -12.17 -7.28 -8.59
C CYS A 42 -12.98 -8.36 -7.86
N ALA A 43 -12.78 -9.65 -8.18
CA ALA A 43 -13.47 -10.75 -7.52
C ALA A 43 -13.06 -10.88 -6.03
N ILE A 44 -11.77 -10.72 -5.71
CA ILE A 44 -11.29 -10.72 -4.31
C ILE A 44 -11.94 -9.60 -3.49
N LEU A 45 -12.02 -8.39 -4.07
CA LEU A 45 -12.66 -7.25 -3.42
C LEU A 45 -14.16 -7.46 -3.26
N ALA A 46 -14.84 -8.00 -4.29
CA ALA A 46 -16.26 -8.32 -4.23
C ALA A 46 -16.58 -9.38 -3.18
N LEU A 47 -15.78 -10.45 -3.10
CA LEU A 47 -15.91 -11.48 -2.06
C LEU A 47 -15.74 -10.90 -0.65
N SER A 48 -14.81 -9.95 -0.49
CA SER A 48 -14.60 -9.28 0.80
C SER A 48 -15.81 -8.42 1.20
N LEU A 49 -16.41 -7.70 0.26
CA LEU A 49 -17.67 -6.96 0.51
C LEU A 49 -18.82 -7.90 0.86
N LEU A 50 -18.94 -9.02 0.14
CA LEU A 50 -19.99 -10.04 0.37
C LEU A 50 -19.81 -10.81 1.69
N ALA A 51 -18.59 -10.88 2.23
CA ALA A 51 -18.31 -11.51 3.52
C ALA A 51 -18.63 -10.61 4.73
N LEU A 52 -18.76 -9.29 4.53
CA LEU A 52 -19.05 -8.35 5.63
C LEU A 52 -20.31 -8.71 6.44
N PRO A 53 -21.48 -9.01 5.83
CA PRO A 53 -22.68 -9.37 6.58
C PRO A 53 -22.46 -10.59 7.49
N ALA A 54 -21.76 -11.62 6.99
CA ALA A 54 -21.42 -12.80 7.78
C ALA A 54 -20.54 -12.41 8.98
N GLY A 55 -19.52 -11.58 8.76
CA GLY A 55 -18.66 -11.06 9.81
C GLY A 55 -19.43 -10.32 10.92
N PHE A 56 -20.31 -9.39 10.55
CA PHE A 56 -21.13 -8.65 11.51
C PHE A 56 -22.13 -9.54 12.26
N LEU A 57 -22.74 -10.51 11.59
CA LEU A 57 -23.68 -11.45 12.23
C LEU A 57 -22.97 -12.42 13.18
N CYS A 58 -21.76 -12.87 12.85
CA CYS A 58 -20.95 -13.71 13.74
C CYS A 58 -20.65 -13.02 15.08
N LEU A 59 -20.45 -11.71 15.09
CA LEU A 59 -20.23 -10.93 16.32
C LEU A 59 -21.44 -10.88 17.26
N ARG A 60 -22.65 -11.21 16.78
CA ARG A 60 -23.85 -11.30 17.62
C ARG A 60 -23.89 -12.59 18.44
N ALA A 61 -23.10 -13.59 18.07
CA ALA A 61 -23.11 -14.88 18.74
C ALA A 61 -22.53 -14.78 20.17
N HIS A 62 -23.15 -15.48 21.12
CA HIS A 62 -22.61 -15.63 22.48
C HIS A 62 -21.43 -16.62 22.54
N ASN A 63 -21.18 -17.36 21.47
CA ASN A 63 -20.08 -18.31 21.37
C ASN A 63 -18.77 -17.56 21.01
N ILE A 64 -17.72 -17.76 21.82
CA ILE A 64 -16.42 -17.09 21.67
C ILE A 64 -15.76 -17.39 20.33
N LEU A 65 -15.86 -18.64 19.83
CA LEU A 65 -15.28 -19.01 18.54
C LEU A 65 -16.00 -18.31 17.40
N ALA A 66 -17.33 -18.28 17.41
CA ALA A 66 -18.11 -17.54 16.41
C ALA A 66 -17.80 -16.03 16.45
N PHE A 67 -17.66 -15.46 17.64
CA PHE A 67 -17.25 -14.07 17.81
C PHE A 67 -15.85 -13.81 17.23
N ALA A 68 -14.88 -14.68 17.55
CA ALA A 68 -13.51 -14.59 17.02
C ALA A 68 -13.45 -14.78 15.49
N THR A 69 -14.31 -15.63 14.92
CA THR A 69 -14.51 -15.75 13.47
C THR A 69 -15.03 -14.45 12.88
N GLY A 70 -16.00 -13.79 13.54
CA GLY A 70 -16.50 -12.47 13.13
C GLY A 70 -15.40 -11.42 13.10
N ILE A 71 -14.56 -11.36 14.14
CA ILE A 71 -13.39 -10.45 14.18
C ILE A 71 -12.43 -10.74 13.03
N THR A 72 -12.12 -12.01 12.80
CA THR A 72 -11.21 -12.45 11.74
C THR A 72 -11.73 -12.07 10.35
N ILE A 73 -13.00 -12.38 10.05
CA ILE A 73 -13.63 -12.04 8.76
C ILE A 73 -13.59 -10.53 8.55
N LEU A 74 -14.06 -9.75 9.53
CA LEU A 74 -14.12 -8.29 9.39
C LEU A 74 -12.73 -7.66 9.29
N GLY A 75 -11.74 -8.16 10.03
CA GLY A 75 -10.38 -7.65 9.93
C GLY A 75 -9.72 -7.98 8.59
N VAL A 76 -9.85 -9.21 8.09
CA VAL A 76 -9.33 -9.55 6.75
C VAL A 76 -10.04 -8.74 5.67
N CYS A 77 -11.37 -8.60 5.73
CA CYS A 77 -12.12 -7.78 4.79
C CYS A 77 -11.70 -6.31 4.89
N HIS A 78 -11.52 -5.77 6.11
CA HIS A 78 -11.08 -4.41 6.32
C HIS A 78 -9.76 -4.13 5.60
N TYR A 79 -8.75 -4.98 5.77
CA TYR A 79 -7.47 -4.80 5.09
C TYR A 79 -7.54 -5.06 3.59
N THR A 80 -8.36 -6.01 3.15
CA THR A 80 -8.60 -6.25 1.71
C THR A 80 -9.19 -5.01 1.02
N LEU A 81 -10.08 -4.28 1.69
CA LEU A 81 -10.67 -3.06 1.13
C LEU A 81 -9.75 -1.85 1.28
N THR A 82 -9.14 -1.68 2.46
CA THR A 82 -8.36 -0.47 2.79
C THR A 82 -6.93 -0.49 2.28
N VAL A 83 -6.34 -1.66 2.07
CA VAL A 83 -4.98 -1.80 1.54
C VAL A 83 -5.06 -2.22 0.08
N LYS A 84 -5.44 -3.48 -0.22
CA LYS A 84 -5.51 -3.96 -1.61
C LYS A 84 -6.43 -3.11 -2.49
N GLY A 85 -7.65 -2.84 -2.02
CA GLY A 85 -8.65 -2.03 -2.75
C GLY A 85 -8.17 -0.62 -3.03
N SER A 86 -7.71 0.10 -1.99
CA SER A 86 -7.17 1.46 -2.11
C SER A 86 -5.95 1.52 -3.01
N HIS A 87 -5.02 0.58 -2.88
CA HIS A 87 -3.78 0.54 -3.64
C HIS A 87 -4.06 0.35 -5.14
N LEU A 88 -4.85 -0.68 -5.50
CA LEU A 88 -5.23 -0.94 -6.88
C LEU A 88 -6.07 0.21 -7.48
N ALA A 89 -6.96 0.81 -6.69
CA ALA A 89 -7.79 1.91 -7.17
C ALA A 89 -6.96 3.18 -7.40
N THR A 90 -5.98 3.47 -6.54
CA THR A 90 -5.02 4.56 -6.68
C THR A 90 -4.26 4.49 -8.00
N HIS A 91 -3.82 3.28 -8.36
CA HIS A 91 -3.15 3.00 -9.63
C HIS A 91 -4.08 2.84 -10.83
N SER A 92 -5.39 2.97 -10.64
CA SER A 92 -6.41 2.71 -11.68
C SER A 92 -6.33 1.28 -12.26
N ALA A 93 -5.80 0.31 -11.49
CA ALA A 93 -5.58 -1.06 -11.92
C ALA A 93 -6.85 -1.94 -11.91
N LEU A 94 -7.94 -1.46 -11.32
CA LEU A 94 -9.23 -2.17 -11.26
C LEU A 94 -10.07 -2.03 -12.54
N THR A 95 -9.84 -1.00 -13.34
CA THR A 95 -10.64 -0.71 -14.53
C THR A 95 -9.93 0.27 -15.47
N GLU A 96 -10.12 0.07 -16.77
CA GLU A 96 -9.64 0.98 -17.83
C GLU A 96 -10.44 2.29 -17.90
N SER A 97 -11.66 2.31 -17.35
CA SER A 97 -12.54 3.47 -17.43
C SER A 97 -12.11 4.55 -16.43
N LYS A 98 -11.55 5.65 -16.91
CA LYS A 98 -11.12 6.81 -16.08
C LYS A 98 -12.19 7.27 -15.09
N ARG A 99 -13.47 7.26 -15.49
CA ARG A 99 -14.60 7.64 -14.63
C ARG A 99 -14.76 6.65 -13.47
N TRP A 100 -14.77 5.35 -13.77
CA TRP A 100 -14.88 4.33 -12.74
C TRP A 100 -13.64 4.25 -11.86
N SER A 101 -12.43 4.42 -12.42
CA SER A 101 -11.19 4.48 -11.63
C SER A 101 -11.28 5.58 -10.57
N LYS A 102 -11.78 6.77 -10.94
CA LYS A 102 -11.99 7.88 -9.99
C LYS A 102 -13.03 7.53 -8.91
N ILE A 103 -14.15 6.93 -9.28
CA ILE A 103 -15.21 6.53 -8.33
C ILE A 103 -14.68 5.49 -7.33
N LEU A 104 -14.00 4.45 -7.83
CA LEU A 104 -13.43 3.40 -7.00
C LEU A 104 -12.34 3.94 -6.07
N MET A 105 -11.47 4.83 -6.58
CA MET A 105 -10.44 5.47 -5.78
C MET A 105 -11.04 6.27 -4.61
N ILE A 106 -12.07 7.07 -4.86
CA ILE A 106 -12.79 7.81 -3.81
C ILE A 106 -13.42 6.84 -2.82
N PHE A 107 -14.09 5.79 -3.30
CA PHE A 107 -14.75 4.81 -2.42
C PHE A 107 -13.74 4.12 -1.49
N PHE A 108 -12.68 3.52 -2.02
CA PHE A 108 -11.73 2.78 -1.19
C PHE A 108 -10.90 3.69 -0.27
N LEU A 109 -10.47 4.86 -0.74
CA LEU A 109 -9.64 5.75 0.10
C LEU A 109 -10.48 6.51 1.14
N GLU A 110 -11.59 7.12 0.74
CA GLU A 110 -12.30 8.02 1.65
C GLU A 110 -13.36 7.31 2.47
N VAL A 111 -14.11 6.37 1.87
CA VAL A 111 -15.15 5.62 2.60
C VAL A 111 -14.53 4.46 3.38
N CYS A 112 -13.66 3.64 2.77
CA CYS A 112 -13.12 2.47 3.47
C CYS A 112 -11.92 2.83 4.38
N THR A 113 -10.93 3.53 3.84
CA THR A 113 -9.65 3.81 4.53
C THR A 113 -9.73 5.01 5.47
N ALA A 114 -10.70 5.90 5.26
CA ALA A 114 -10.84 7.17 5.96
C ALA A 114 -9.66 8.14 5.69
N PHE A 115 -9.25 8.26 4.43
CA PHE A 115 -8.11 9.06 4.00
C PHE A 115 -8.37 9.83 2.69
N SER A 116 -7.66 10.95 2.46
CA SER A 116 -7.88 11.79 1.27
C SER A 116 -7.43 11.10 -0.01
N ALA A 117 -8.35 10.93 -0.98
CA ALA A 117 -8.05 10.23 -2.21
C ALA A 117 -7.04 10.98 -3.11
N GLU A 118 -7.15 12.30 -3.23
CA GLU A 118 -6.23 13.10 -4.05
C GLU A 118 -4.82 13.10 -3.45
N PHE A 119 -4.75 13.31 -2.13
CA PHE A 119 -3.49 13.34 -1.41
C PHE A 119 -2.79 11.96 -1.44
N ALA A 120 -3.51 10.88 -1.18
CA ALA A 120 -2.96 9.52 -1.29
C ALA A 120 -2.45 9.24 -2.69
N LYS A 121 -3.24 9.54 -3.73
CA LYS A 121 -2.80 9.35 -5.11
C LYS A 121 -1.56 10.17 -5.42
N PHE A 122 -1.51 11.42 -4.99
CA PHE A 122 -0.37 12.28 -5.27
C PHE A 122 0.91 11.73 -4.62
N ASN A 123 0.87 11.45 -3.32
CA ASN A 123 2.04 10.94 -2.61
C ASN A 123 2.46 9.56 -3.09
N HIS A 124 1.51 8.66 -3.32
CA HIS A 124 1.84 7.30 -3.74
C HIS A 124 2.32 7.25 -5.19
N VAL A 125 1.51 7.74 -6.13
CA VAL A 125 1.80 7.60 -7.56
C VAL A 125 2.88 8.58 -8.02
N ASN A 126 2.79 9.86 -7.63
CA ASN A 126 3.65 10.89 -8.18
C ASN A 126 4.94 11.12 -7.38
N LEU A 127 4.96 10.77 -6.08
CA LEU A 127 6.17 10.89 -5.28
C LEU A 127 6.85 9.53 -5.07
N HIS A 128 6.16 8.59 -4.43
CA HIS A 128 6.74 7.31 -4.03
C HIS A 128 7.17 6.44 -5.22
N HIS A 129 6.34 6.29 -6.26
CA HIS A 129 6.69 5.50 -7.45
C HIS A 129 7.66 6.19 -8.42
N VAL A 130 7.66 7.52 -8.47
CA VAL A 130 8.54 8.29 -9.37
C VAL A 130 9.93 8.47 -8.75
N TYR A 131 10.00 8.65 -7.43
CA TYR A 131 11.21 9.01 -6.69
C TYR A 131 11.52 8.01 -5.57
N THR A 132 11.26 6.72 -5.80
CA THR A 132 11.51 5.65 -4.83
C THR A 132 12.92 5.75 -4.25
N ASN A 133 13.01 5.80 -2.91
CA ASN A 133 14.26 5.94 -2.15
C ASN A 133 15.10 7.19 -2.47
N VAL A 134 14.51 8.22 -3.09
CA VAL A 134 15.16 9.52 -3.26
C VAL A 134 14.86 10.40 -2.04
N VAL A 135 15.91 10.73 -1.28
CA VAL A 135 15.82 11.42 0.02
C VAL A 135 15.01 12.71 -0.10
N GLY A 136 14.00 12.85 0.77
CA GLY A 136 13.09 14.01 0.80
C GLY A 136 11.99 14.00 -0.26
N LEU A 137 11.88 12.92 -1.06
CA LEU A 137 10.82 12.71 -2.05
C LEU A 137 10.08 11.39 -1.78
N GLY A 138 10.40 10.31 -2.50
CA GLY A 138 9.71 9.02 -2.41
C GLY A 138 10.43 8.00 -1.52
N ASP A 139 11.10 8.45 -0.47
CA ASP A 139 12.00 7.64 0.36
C ASP A 139 11.35 6.95 1.57
N SER A 140 10.01 6.88 1.58
CA SER A 140 9.24 6.33 2.70
C SER A 140 9.52 7.01 4.05
N SER A 141 10.11 8.22 4.02
CA SER A 141 10.32 9.07 5.20
C SER A 141 9.03 9.30 5.97
N THR A 142 7.92 9.30 5.26
CA THR A 142 6.59 9.52 5.81
C THR A 142 6.19 8.52 6.90
N TRP A 143 6.86 7.36 6.96
CA TRP A 143 6.69 6.33 7.98
C TRP A 143 7.61 6.50 9.20
N LYS A 144 8.65 7.34 9.17
CA LYS A 144 9.57 7.44 10.32
C LYS A 144 8.99 8.33 11.41
N VAL A 145 9.05 7.83 12.64
CA VAL A 145 8.66 8.58 13.84
C VAL A 145 9.86 8.55 14.79
N PRO A 146 10.81 9.50 14.65
CA PRO A 146 12.10 9.43 15.36
C PRO A 146 11.96 9.58 16.88
N LEU A 147 10.79 10.02 17.37
CA LEU A 147 10.47 10.17 18.79
C LEU A 147 10.16 8.84 19.49
N LEU A 148 9.86 7.78 18.74
CA LEU A 148 9.52 6.46 19.30
C LEU A 148 10.75 5.55 19.28
N ASN A 149 10.94 4.78 20.35
CA ASN A 149 11.92 3.69 20.33
C ASN A 149 11.40 2.51 19.49
N ARG A 150 12.32 1.60 19.13
CA ARG A 150 12.04 0.45 18.26
C ARG A 150 10.88 -0.42 18.73
N TYR A 151 10.71 -0.64 20.03
CA TYR A 151 9.66 -1.51 20.55
C TYR A 151 8.29 -0.83 20.51
N VAL A 152 8.22 0.44 20.90
CA VAL A 152 6.97 1.19 20.78
C VAL A 152 6.57 1.33 19.31
N TYR A 153 7.51 1.66 18.43
CA TYR A 153 7.22 1.79 17.00
C TYR A 153 6.78 0.47 16.35
N MET A 154 7.49 -0.63 16.58
CA MET A 154 7.22 -1.91 15.91
C MET A 154 6.02 -2.67 16.50
N PHE A 155 5.68 -2.48 17.78
CA PHE A 155 4.62 -3.27 18.44
C PHE A 155 3.41 -2.45 18.87
N LEU A 156 3.57 -1.21 19.34
CA LEU A 156 2.44 -0.39 19.79
C LEU A 156 1.95 0.58 18.70
N GLY A 157 2.87 1.11 17.91
CA GLY A 157 2.59 1.99 16.78
C GLY A 157 1.53 1.45 15.81
N PRO A 158 1.60 0.16 15.38
CA PRO A 158 0.62 -0.39 14.46
C PRO A 158 -0.81 -0.32 15.01
N LEU A 159 -1.00 -0.56 16.31
CA LEU A 159 -2.33 -0.53 16.94
C LEU A 159 -2.98 0.87 16.92
N LEU A 160 -2.18 1.93 16.73
CA LEU A 160 -2.65 3.31 16.62
C LEU A 160 -3.01 3.69 15.17
N VAL A 161 -2.61 2.92 14.16
CA VAL A 161 -2.86 3.23 12.73
C VAL A 161 -4.34 3.54 12.46
N PRO A 162 -5.33 2.75 12.93
CA PRO A 162 -6.75 3.06 12.67
C PRO A 162 -7.23 4.39 13.25
N ILE A 163 -6.53 4.94 14.25
CA ILE A 163 -6.81 6.23 14.88
C ILE A 163 -6.03 7.35 14.19
N ILE A 164 -4.75 7.12 13.88
CA ILE A 164 -3.86 8.12 13.29
C ILE A 164 -4.27 8.44 11.84
N THR A 165 -4.62 7.43 11.03
CA THR A 165 -4.96 7.62 9.61
C THR A 165 -6.02 8.73 9.39
N PRO A 166 -7.21 8.70 10.02
CA PRO A 166 -8.19 9.77 9.84
C PRO A 166 -7.71 11.12 10.39
N LEU A 167 -6.90 11.15 11.47
CA LEU A 167 -6.37 12.42 12.00
C LEU A 167 -5.40 13.08 11.02
N VAL A 168 -4.51 12.29 10.41
CA VAL A 168 -3.60 12.76 9.35
C VAL A 168 -4.39 13.23 8.14
N ALA A 169 -5.46 12.51 7.75
CA ALA A 169 -6.34 12.96 6.68
C ALA A 169 -6.91 14.37 6.97
N LEU A 170 -7.43 14.60 8.19
CA LEU A 170 -7.99 15.89 8.60
C LEU A 170 -6.97 17.03 8.55
N GLU A 171 -5.71 16.76 8.88
CA GLU A 171 -4.62 17.74 8.76
C GLU A 171 -4.42 18.14 7.29
N HIS A 172 -4.37 17.18 6.38
CA HIS A 172 -4.19 17.45 4.95
C HIS A 172 -5.39 18.16 4.31
N LEU A 173 -6.62 17.98 4.82
CA LEU A 173 -7.79 18.71 4.32
C LEU A 173 -7.65 20.23 4.42
N ARG A 174 -6.78 20.74 5.31
CA ARG A 174 -6.49 22.18 5.41
C ARG A 174 -5.76 22.75 4.20
N LYS A 175 -5.08 21.90 3.43
CA LYS A 175 -4.33 22.26 2.21
C LYS A 175 -5.14 22.01 0.93
N GLU A 176 -6.32 21.39 1.03
CA GLU A 176 -7.17 21.00 -0.09
C GLU A 176 -8.16 22.09 -0.50
N GLU A 177 -8.64 22.04 -1.74
CA GLU A 177 -9.74 22.93 -2.16
C GLU A 177 -11.01 22.68 -1.31
N PRO A 178 -11.78 23.72 -0.94
CA PRO A 178 -12.92 23.57 -0.03
C PRO A 178 -13.95 22.51 -0.44
N ARG A 179 -14.21 22.36 -1.74
CA ARG A 179 -15.15 21.35 -2.27
C ARG A 179 -14.61 19.93 -2.09
N THR A 180 -13.34 19.72 -2.38
CA THR A 180 -12.65 18.44 -2.19
C THR A 180 -12.59 18.13 -0.69
N ALA A 181 -12.24 19.10 0.13
CA ALA A 181 -12.17 18.95 1.59
C ALA A 181 -13.52 18.52 2.19
N LEU A 182 -14.62 19.20 1.81
CA LEU A 182 -15.97 18.88 2.29
C LEU A 182 -16.43 17.49 1.85
N ARG A 183 -16.18 17.12 0.59
CA ARG A 183 -16.51 15.79 0.06
C ARG A 183 -15.74 14.70 0.81
N THR A 184 -14.43 14.87 0.97
CA THR A 184 -13.58 13.92 1.68
C THR A 184 -14.03 13.77 3.13
N LEU A 185 -14.29 14.88 3.84
CA LEU A 185 -14.80 14.83 5.20
C LEU A 185 -16.15 14.09 5.28
N GLY A 186 -17.07 14.38 4.36
CA GLY A 186 -18.37 13.71 4.28
C GLY A 186 -18.24 12.20 4.07
N PHE A 187 -17.36 11.74 3.19
CA PHE A 187 -17.14 10.32 2.93
C PHE A 187 -16.38 9.60 4.05
N ILE A 188 -15.41 10.26 4.70
CA ILE A 188 -14.77 9.75 5.92
C ILE A 188 -15.82 9.52 7.02
N CYS A 189 -16.67 10.53 7.27
CA CYS A 189 -17.74 10.42 8.25
C CYS A 189 -18.73 9.31 7.88
N LEU A 190 -19.12 9.22 6.60
CA LEU A 190 -20.01 8.15 6.11
C LEU A 190 -19.42 6.76 6.37
N GLY A 191 -18.15 6.53 6.02
CA GLY A 191 -17.49 5.25 6.20
C GLY A 191 -17.41 4.82 7.67
N LEU A 192 -16.87 5.70 8.53
CA LEU A 192 -16.71 5.43 9.96
C LEU A 192 -18.06 5.26 10.65
N TYR A 193 -19.03 6.13 10.37
CA TYR A 193 -20.37 6.04 10.95
C TYR A 193 -21.12 4.79 10.48
N SER A 194 -21.03 4.43 9.20
CA SER A 194 -21.69 3.23 8.68
C SER A 194 -21.14 1.96 9.35
N GLN A 195 -19.82 1.87 9.51
CA GLN A 195 -19.20 0.76 10.23
C GLN A 195 -19.68 0.70 11.69
N TYR A 196 -19.62 1.82 12.41
CA TYR A 196 -20.12 1.92 13.78
C TYR A 196 -21.61 1.53 13.90
N TRP A 197 -22.44 2.02 12.98
CA TRP A 197 -23.87 1.72 12.92
C TRP A 197 -24.12 0.22 12.73
N LEU A 198 -23.32 -0.46 11.90
CA LEU A 198 -23.41 -1.92 11.70
C LEU A 198 -23.04 -2.68 12.98
N PHE A 199 -22.02 -2.25 13.73
CA PHE A 199 -21.72 -2.84 15.04
C PHE A 199 -22.89 -2.70 16.02
N MET A 200 -23.47 -1.50 16.12
CA MET A 200 -24.59 -1.27 17.04
C MET A 200 -25.85 -2.07 16.65
N ASN A 201 -26.24 -2.02 15.37
CA ASN A 201 -27.56 -2.46 14.93
C ASN A 201 -27.58 -3.88 14.33
N VAL A 202 -26.48 -4.37 13.76
CA VAL A 202 -26.39 -5.71 13.18
C VAL A 202 -25.71 -6.67 14.14
N SER A 203 -24.54 -6.31 14.68
CA SER A 203 -23.83 -7.14 15.66
C SER A 203 -24.48 -7.11 17.06
N GLY A 204 -25.36 -6.15 17.34
CA GLY A 204 -26.16 -6.11 18.57
C GLY A 204 -25.41 -5.59 19.80
N PHE A 205 -24.35 -4.79 19.61
CA PHE A 205 -23.68 -4.13 20.73
C PHE A 205 -24.62 -3.11 21.39
N LYS A 206 -24.89 -3.30 22.69
CA LYS A 206 -25.76 -2.39 23.47
C LYS A 206 -25.01 -1.16 23.99
N ASN A 207 -23.70 -1.27 24.19
CA ASN A 207 -22.84 -0.21 24.71
C ASN A 207 -22.00 0.40 23.57
N PRO A 208 -22.09 1.72 23.33
CA PRO A 208 -21.26 2.42 22.34
C PRO A 208 -19.76 2.14 22.49
N SER A 209 -19.23 2.13 23.71
CA SER A 209 -17.81 1.91 23.96
C SER A 209 -17.36 0.50 23.57
N SER A 210 -18.21 -0.51 23.77
CA SER A 210 -17.92 -1.89 23.35
C SER A 210 -17.96 -2.03 21.83
N ALA A 211 -18.88 -1.34 21.15
CA ALA A 211 -18.92 -1.30 19.69
C ALA A 211 -17.66 -0.62 19.12
N LEU A 212 -17.24 0.52 19.68
CA LEU A 212 -16.02 1.22 19.27
C LEU A 212 -14.76 0.40 19.55
N ALA A 213 -14.68 -0.28 20.71
CA ALA A 213 -13.57 -1.17 21.01
C ALA A 213 -13.49 -2.35 20.03
N CYS A 214 -14.63 -2.94 19.67
CA CYS A 214 -14.69 -4.01 18.67
C CYS A 214 -14.33 -3.51 17.26
N MET A 215 -14.80 -2.32 16.90
CA MET A 215 -14.42 -1.66 15.65
C MET A 215 -12.90 -1.42 15.59
N LEU A 216 -12.29 -0.90 16.65
CA LEU A 216 -10.84 -0.75 16.72
C LEU A 216 -10.12 -2.10 16.61
N LEU A 217 -10.59 -3.12 17.32
CA LEU A 217 -10.00 -4.47 17.27
C LEU A 217 -10.02 -5.07 15.85
N THR A 218 -11.15 -4.98 15.14
CA THR A 218 -11.25 -5.47 13.75
C THR A 218 -10.33 -4.67 12.81
N ARG A 219 -10.26 -3.34 12.97
CA ARG A 219 -9.38 -2.47 12.18
C ARG A 219 -7.90 -2.65 12.51
N SER A 220 -7.57 -3.21 13.68
CA SER A 220 -6.18 -3.46 14.10
C SER A 220 -5.67 -4.87 13.81
N LEU A 221 -6.51 -5.79 13.31
CA LEU A 221 -6.19 -7.22 13.17
C LEU A 221 -4.88 -7.48 12.41
N LEU A 222 -4.67 -6.80 11.28
CA LEU A 222 -3.47 -6.90 10.45
C LEU A 222 -2.64 -5.61 10.45
N ALA A 223 -2.74 -4.80 11.52
CA ALA A 223 -2.04 -3.54 11.59
C ALA A 223 -0.52 -3.70 11.66
N HIS A 224 -0.04 -4.71 12.40
CA HIS A 224 1.38 -5.02 12.50
C HIS A 224 2.00 -5.33 11.13
N PRO A 225 1.53 -6.36 10.38
CA PRO A 225 2.09 -6.59 9.06
C PRO A 225 1.87 -5.40 8.13
N TYR A 226 0.76 -4.64 8.23
CA TYR A 226 0.57 -3.45 7.41
C TYR A 226 1.69 -2.42 7.61
N LEU A 227 1.95 -2.01 8.86
CA LEU A 227 3.05 -1.07 9.13
C LEU A 227 4.40 -1.66 8.70
N HIS A 228 4.65 -2.93 9.02
CA HIS A 228 5.91 -3.58 8.72
C HIS A 228 6.22 -3.67 7.22
N VAL A 229 5.28 -4.08 6.37
CA VAL A 229 5.57 -4.24 4.94
C VAL A 229 5.90 -2.92 4.28
N ASN A 230 5.22 -1.83 4.68
CA ASN A 230 5.46 -0.47 4.20
C ASN A 230 6.88 0.04 4.51
N ILE A 231 7.53 -0.43 5.59
CA ILE A 231 8.92 -0.08 5.90
C ILE A 231 9.92 -1.12 5.40
N PHE A 232 9.57 -2.41 5.47
CA PHE A 232 10.48 -3.50 5.16
C PHE A 232 10.92 -3.49 3.72
N GLN A 233 10.09 -3.00 2.82
CA GLN A 233 10.35 -3.14 1.40
C GLN A 233 11.23 -2.03 0.79
N HIS A 234 11.51 -0.98 1.56
CA HIS A 234 12.27 0.20 1.12
C HIS A 234 13.38 0.60 2.07
N ILE A 235 13.07 0.73 3.37
CA ILE A 235 13.99 1.32 4.34
C ILE A 235 15.08 0.29 4.66
N GLY A 236 16.34 0.72 4.64
CA GLY A 236 17.51 -0.16 4.74
C GLY A 236 17.99 -0.70 3.39
N LEU A 237 17.34 -0.35 2.28
CA LEU A 237 17.88 -0.46 0.93
C LEU A 237 18.63 0.83 0.54
N PRO A 238 19.41 0.84 -0.56
CA PRO A 238 20.07 2.04 -1.05
C PRO A 238 19.13 3.24 -1.18
N MET A 239 19.59 4.39 -0.66
CA MET A 239 18.92 5.69 -0.73
C MET A 239 19.74 6.63 -1.62
N PHE A 240 19.07 7.52 -2.34
CA PHE A 240 19.68 8.35 -3.35
C PHE A 240 19.47 9.84 -3.07
N SER A 241 20.49 10.66 -3.29
CA SER A 241 20.31 12.12 -3.28
C SER A 241 19.53 12.58 -4.53
N PRO A 242 18.68 13.61 -4.46
CA PRO A 242 17.93 14.13 -5.61
C PRO A 242 18.77 14.41 -6.86
N ASP A 243 19.99 14.91 -6.67
CA ASP A 243 20.92 15.29 -7.75
C ASP A 243 21.73 14.13 -8.34
N LYS A 244 21.79 12.98 -7.65
CA LYS A 244 22.57 11.80 -8.05
C LYS A 244 21.75 10.51 -8.09
N LYS A 245 20.43 10.62 -8.22
CA LYS A 245 19.57 9.46 -8.37
C LYS A 245 19.86 8.72 -9.68
N PRO A 246 19.93 7.38 -9.67
CA PRO A 246 20.17 6.61 -10.88
C PRO A 246 18.92 6.62 -11.77
N ARG A 247 19.06 6.09 -12.99
CA ARG A 247 17.94 5.92 -13.93
C ARG A 247 16.92 4.94 -13.36
N ARG A 248 15.66 5.07 -13.81
CA ARG A 248 14.49 4.37 -13.22
C ARG A 248 14.72 2.88 -13.02
N ILE A 249 15.22 2.16 -14.02
CA ILE A 249 15.45 0.71 -13.89
C ILE A 249 16.38 0.38 -12.72
N HIS A 250 17.51 1.09 -12.59
CA HIS A 250 18.45 0.91 -11.49
C HIS A 250 17.87 1.38 -10.15
N MET A 251 17.11 2.48 -10.15
CA MET A 251 16.48 3.00 -8.94
C MET A 251 15.48 2.00 -8.35
N MET A 252 14.62 1.42 -9.19
CA MET A 252 13.63 0.44 -8.75
C MET A 252 14.28 -0.89 -8.35
N THR A 253 15.29 -1.36 -9.08
CA THR A 253 15.95 -2.63 -8.74
C THR A 253 16.80 -2.56 -7.48
N LEU A 254 17.35 -1.38 -7.15
CA LEU A 254 18.11 -1.17 -5.93
C LEU A 254 17.23 -0.82 -4.73
N GLY A 255 16.23 0.03 -4.90
CA GLY A 255 15.45 0.64 -3.80
C GLY A 255 14.19 -0.10 -3.38
N VAL A 256 13.95 -1.30 -3.91
CA VAL A 256 12.73 -2.09 -3.71
C VAL A 256 13.07 -3.55 -3.48
N LEU A 257 12.33 -4.25 -2.62
CA LEU A 257 12.43 -5.70 -2.44
C LEU A 257 11.06 -6.39 -2.39
N ASN A 258 11.06 -7.68 -2.75
CA ASN A 258 9.93 -8.59 -2.58
C ASN A 258 10.02 -9.35 -1.26
N LEU A 259 8.89 -9.50 -0.57
CA LEU A 259 8.74 -10.44 0.54
C LEU A 259 8.27 -11.81 0.01
N PRO A 260 8.50 -12.93 0.72
CA PRO A 260 7.97 -14.22 0.31
C PRO A 260 6.44 -14.21 0.33
N ARG A 261 5.84 -15.04 -0.54
CA ARG A 261 4.40 -15.23 -0.57
C ARG A 261 3.86 -15.66 0.79
N GLN A 262 2.76 -15.03 1.20
CA GLN A 262 2.05 -15.35 2.43
C GLN A 262 0.56 -15.25 2.15
N LEU A 263 -0.16 -16.37 2.23
CA LEU A 263 -1.56 -16.47 1.77
C LEU A 263 -2.47 -15.35 2.30
N VAL A 264 -2.40 -15.05 3.59
CA VAL A 264 -3.24 -14.00 4.21
C VAL A 264 -2.84 -12.61 3.73
N LEU A 265 -1.53 -12.31 3.62
CA LEU A 265 -1.07 -10.99 3.20
C LEU A 265 -1.24 -10.78 1.70
N ASP A 266 -0.96 -11.80 0.88
CA ASP A 266 -1.22 -11.79 -0.55
C ASP A 266 -2.72 -11.55 -0.84
N TRP A 267 -3.60 -12.12 -0.03
CA TRP A 267 -5.05 -11.89 -0.13
C TRP A 267 -5.44 -10.48 0.31
N ALA A 268 -5.04 -10.08 1.52
CA ALA A 268 -5.52 -8.85 2.15
C ALA A 268 -4.81 -7.59 1.63
N PHE A 269 -3.52 -7.67 1.31
CA PHE A 269 -2.73 -6.52 0.86
C PHE A 269 -2.49 -6.56 -0.65
N GLY A 270 -2.44 -7.74 -1.25
CA GLY A 270 -2.16 -7.91 -2.67
C GLY A 270 -0.71 -8.21 -2.96
N HIS A 271 -0.46 -8.88 -4.09
CA HIS A 271 0.89 -9.27 -4.50
C HIS A 271 1.81 -8.08 -4.72
N SER A 272 1.32 -6.95 -5.24
CA SER A 272 2.10 -5.72 -5.46
C SER A 272 2.66 -5.12 -4.17
N LEU A 273 2.10 -5.45 -3.02
CA LEU A 273 2.57 -5.02 -1.70
C LEU A 273 3.31 -6.12 -0.93
N ILE A 274 3.38 -7.34 -1.44
CA ILE A 274 4.03 -8.46 -0.75
C ILE A 274 5.05 -9.11 -1.68
N SER A 275 4.58 -9.99 -2.57
CA SER A 275 5.44 -10.89 -3.34
C SER A 275 5.93 -10.34 -4.66
N CYS A 276 5.41 -9.22 -5.12
CA CYS A 276 5.61 -8.67 -6.46
C CYS A 276 5.77 -7.14 -6.45
N HIS A 277 6.40 -6.63 -5.41
CA HIS A 277 6.65 -5.22 -5.19
C HIS A 277 7.72 -4.62 -6.11
N VAL A 278 8.77 -5.37 -6.43
CA VAL A 278 9.76 -4.97 -7.47
C VAL A 278 9.07 -4.80 -8.82
N GLU A 279 8.24 -5.78 -9.20
CA GLU A 279 7.43 -5.73 -10.42
C GLU A 279 6.48 -4.54 -10.40
N HIS A 280 5.82 -4.30 -9.27
CA HIS A 280 4.90 -3.19 -9.11
C HIS A 280 5.59 -1.84 -9.27
N HIS A 281 6.76 -1.63 -8.66
CA HIS A 281 7.52 -0.39 -8.82
C HIS A 281 8.02 -0.17 -10.25
N LEU A 282 8.37 -1.23 -10.97
CA LEU A 282 8.70 -1.14 -12.38
C LEU A 282 7.44 -0.82 -13.23
N PHE A 283 6.30 -1.42 -12.91
CA PHE A 283 5.05 -1.35 -13.68
C PHE A 283 3.82 -1.06 -12.79
N PRO A 284 3.69 0.17 -12.26
CA PRO A 284 2.69 0.48 -11.22
C PRO A 284 1.23 0.39 -11.71
N TRP A 285 1.04 0.43 -13.03
CA TRP A 285 -0.28 0.31 -13.66
C TRP A 285 -0.81 -1.13 -13.73
N LEU A 286 0.01 -2.14 -13.44
CA LEU A 286 -0.42 -3.53 -13.40
C LEU A 286 -1.24 -3.82 -12.15
N SER A 287 -2.25 -4.68 -12.29
CA SER A 287 -2.96 -5.24 -11.14
C SER A 287 -2.07 -6.22 -10.36
N ASP A 288 -2.50 -6.64 -9.16
CA ASP A 288 -1.77 -7.62 -8.36
C ASP A 288 -1.62 -8.95 -9.08
N HIS A 289 -2.71 -9.42 -9.70
CA HIS A 289 -2.66 -10.66 -10.47
C HIS A 289 -1.66 -10.55 -11.63
N MET A 290 -1.64 -9.41 -12.33
CA MET A 290 -0.69 -9.18 -13.41
C MET A 290 0.75 -9.06 -12.92
N CYS A 291 1.01 -8.42 -11.77
CA CYS A 291 2.33 -8.38 -11.15
C CYS A 291 2.84 -9.81 -10.87
N LEU A 292 1.97 -10.68 -10.33
CA LEU A 292 2.30 -12.09 -10.12
C LEU A 292 2.58 -12.82 -11.43
N LYS A 293 1.81 -12.55 -12.49
CA LYS A 293 1.98 -13.16 -13.81
C LYS A 293 3.32 -12.78 -14.47
N VAL A 294 3.77 -11.53 -14.33
CA VAL A 294 5.02 -11.05 -14.95
C VAL A 294 6.26 -11.28 -14.09
N LYS A 295 6.12 -11.59 -12.78
CA LYS A 295 7.24 -11.84 -11.86
C LYS A 295 8.31 -12.79 -12.42
N PRO A 296 7.98 -13.97 -12.99
CA PRO A 296 9.02 -14.86 -13.54
C PRO A 296 9.81 -14.24 -14.69
N LEU A 297 9.14 -13.45 -15.55
CA LEU A 297 9.76 -12.74 -16.66
C LEU A 297 10.68 -11.64 -16.14
N VAL A 298 10.18 -10.79 -15.23
CA VAL A 298 10.95 -9.68 -14.65
C VAL A 298 12.16 -10.21 -13.90
N SER A 299 11.98 -11.20 -13.03
CA SER A 299 13.09 -11.83 -12.30
C SER A 299 14.14 -12.38 -13.24
N LYS A 300 13.75 -13.18 -14.25
CA LYS A 300 14.69 -13.74 -15.23
C LYS A 300 15.45 -12.64 -15.96
N PHE A 301 14.75 -11.61 -16.45
CA PHE A 301 15.37 -10.51 -17.18
C PHE A 301 16.41 -9.78 -16.33
N LEU A 302 16.08 -9.45 -15.08
CA LEU A 302 17.00 -8.73 -14.19
C LEU A 302 18.24 -9.56 -13.89
N HIS A 303 18.10 -10.87 -13.63
CA HIS A 303 19.25 -11.76 -13.45
C HIS A 303 20.12 -11.84 -14.71
N GLU A 304 19.53 -12.02 -15.90
CA GLU A 304 20.26 -12.10 -17.18
C GLU A 304 21.00 -10.80 -17.52
N LYS A 305 20.44 -9.65 -17.13
CA LYS A 305 21.06 -8.33 -17.30
C LYS A 305 21.95 -7.92 -16.14
N GLN A 306 22.19 -8.83 -15.17
CA GLN A 306 23.01 -8.58 -13.99
C GLN A 306 22.54 -7.37 -13.18
N LEU A 307 21.23 -7.14 -13.15
CA LEU A 307 20.59 -6.13 -12.33
C LEU A 307 20.12 -6.74 -11.00
N PRO A 308 20.13 -5.97 -9.90
CA PRO A 308 19.62 -6.45 -8.62
C PRO A 308 18.16 -6.88 -8.71
N TYR A 309 17.81 -7.92 -7.96
CA TYR A 309 16.45 -8.37 -7.76
C TYR A 309 16.32 -8.79 -6.31
N ASN A 310 15.94 -7.84 -5.45
CA ASN A 310 16.01 -8.03 -4.00
C ASN A 310 14.81 -8.84 -3.51
N GLU A 311 15.11 -9.90 -2.77
CA GLU A 311 14.13 -10.67 -2.02
C GLU A 311 14.67 -10.90 -0.61
N ASP A 312 13.80 -10.82 0.39
CA ASP A 312 14.18 -11.10 1.78
C ASP A 312 12.99 -11.66 2.57
N SER A 313 13.27 -12.43 3.62
CA SER A 313 12.24 -12.98 4.47
C SER A 313 11.66 -11.91 5.40
N TYR A 314 10.38 -12.02 5.72
CA TYR A 314 9.73 -11.15 6.71
C TYR A 314 10.47 -11.16 8.06
N LEU A 315 10.95 -12.32 8.50
CA LEU A 315 11.68 -12.45 9.77
C LEU A 315 13.03 -11.74 9.74
N ALA A 316 13.79 -11.88 8.64
CA ALA A 316 15.08 -11.19 8.48
C ALA A 316 14.89 -9.67 8.44
N ARG A 317 13.89 -9.17 7.70
CA ARG A 317 13.53 -7.74 7.72
C ARG A 317 13.12 -7.28 9.11
N PHE A 318 12.29 -8.05 9.81
CA PHE A 318 11.89 -7.73 11.17
C PHE A 318 13.09 -7.66 12.14
N GLN A 319 14.00 -8.62 12.09
CA GLN A 319 15.24 -8.63 12.89
C GLN A 319 16.18 -7.47 12.53
N LEU A 320 16.26 -7.11 11.24
CA LEU A 320 17.02 -5.97 10.78
C LEU A 320 16.49 -4.67 11.39
N PHE A 321 15.17 -4.46 11.38
CA PHE A 321 14.57 -3.30 12.03
C PHE A 321 14.71 -3.34 13.54
N LEU A 322 14.59 -4.50 14.18
CA LEU A 322 14.84 -4.61 15.61
C LEU A 322 16.30 -4.35 15.99
N SER A 323 17.28 -4.49 15.09
CA SER A 323 18.70 -4.29 15.39
C SER A 323 19.21 -2.90 15.00
N ARG A 324 18.75 -2.36 13.87
CA ARG A 324 19.22 -1.10 13.27
C ARG A 324 18.15 0.01 13.21
N TYR A 325 17.11 -0.10 14.05
CA TYR A 325 16.01 0.88 14.08
C TYR A 325 16.49 2.33 14.16
N GLU A 326 17.40 2.64 15.08
CA GLU A 326 17.87 3.99 15.36
C GLU A 326 18.63 4.54 14.14
N GLU A 327 19.42 3.71 13.49
CA GLU A 327 20.09 4.09 12.26
C GLU A 327 19.08 4.43 11.15
N PHE A 328 18.05 3.61 10.96
CA PHE A 328 17.13 3.73 9.83
C PHE A 328 15.94 4.69 10.05
N MET A 329 15.53 4.87 11.29
CA MET A 329 14.30 5.60 11.65
C MET A 329 14.56 6.86 12.47
N VAL A 330 15.75 7.01 13.06
CA VAL A 330 16.09 8.14 13.94
C VAL A 330 17.26 8.98 13.40
N HIS A 331 18.34 8.37 12.92
CA HIS A 331 19.57 9.07 12.53
C HIS A 331 19.70 9.41 11.03
N VAL A 332 18.79 8.91 10.19
CA VAL A 332 18.70 9.34 8.78
C VAL A 332 18.34 10.84 8.71
N PRO A 333 18.79 11.61 7.69
CA PRO A 333 18.43 13.01 7.56
C PRO A 333 16.94 13.29 7.81
N PRO A 334 16.62 14.39 8.52
CA PRO A 334 15.27 14.67 9.00
C PRO A 334 14.26 14.83 7.86
N ILE A 335 13.03 14.42 8.18
CA ILE A 335 11.86 14.42 7.31
C ILE A 335 11.20 15.80 7.38
N THR A 336 10.77 16.35 6.25
CA THR A 336 10.00 17.61 6.23
C THR A 336 8.48 17.41 6.33
N GLU A 337 7.91 16.25 5.97
CA GLU A 337 6.47 15.97 6.11
C GLU A 337 6.17 14.48 6.47
N LEU A 338 5.38 14.24 7.53
CA LEU A 338 4.82 12.92 7.87
C LEU A 338 3.57 12.67 6.99
N VAL A 339 3.49 11.53 6.31
CA VAL A 339 2.37 11.14 5.42
C VAL A 339 2.08 9.64 5.55
N GLY A 340 1.02 9.29 6.29
CA GLY A 340 0.55 7.90 6.37
C GLY A 340 -0.23 7.49 5.13
N VAL A 341 -0.12 6.21 4.75
CA VAL A 341 -0.79 5.48 3.65
C VAL A 341 -0.07 5.56 2.28
N GLN A 342 0.70 4.52 1.98
CA GLN A 342 0.99 4.04 0.61
C GLN A 342 -0.12 3.10 0.15
#